data_AF-A0A920MXG0-F1
#
_entry.id   AF-A0A920MXG0-F1
#
_cell.length_a   1.000
_cell.length_b   1.000
_cell.length_c   1.000
_cell.angle_alpha   90.00
_cell.angle_beta   90.00
_cell.angle_gamma   90.00
#
_symmetry.space_group_name_H-M   'P 1'
#
loop_
_entity.id
_entity.type
_entity.pdbx_description
1 polymer ?
#
loop_
_entity_poly.entity_id
_entity_poly.type
_entity_poly.pdbx_seq_one_letter_code
_entity_poly.pdbx_strand_id
1 'polypeptide(L)'
;MEKNFILTDSGGFQVFSLARLNKISDDGVNFQSHLDGSSHFFNPELSMEIQRYLGSDIIMAFDECPSGDASKSDVQRAVKRTSLWIKRCQNYLGNNESLYNWSQTLFPIVQGGVFFLI
;
A
#
# COMPACT_ATOMS: atom_id res chain seq x y z
N MET A 1 24.50 10.19 17.86
CA MET A 1 23.52 9.09 17.83
C MET A 1 23.55 8.52 16.42
N GLU A 2 23.81 7.22 16.26
CA GLU A 2 23.70 6.57 14.96
C GLU A 2 22.25 6.65 14.48
N LYS A 3 22.04 7.20 13.29
CA LYS A 3 20.72 7.20 12.65
C LYS A 3 20.51 5.83 12.02
N ASN A 4 19.58 5.06 12.57
CA ASN A 4 19.15 3.80 11.98
C ASN A 4 18.09 4.08 10.91
N PHE A 5 18.26 3.50 9.72
CA PHE A 5 17.32 3.65 8.62
C PHE A 5 16.09 2.77 8.81
N ILE A 6 14.91 3.34 8.62
CA ILE A 6 13.63 2.62 8.72
C ILE A 6 12.95 2.58 7.35
N LEU A 7 12.53 1.38 6.95
CA LEU A 7 11.60 1.16 5.85
C LEU A 7 10.28 0.66 6.44
N THR A 8 9.17 1.28 6.06
CA THR A 8 7.82 0.77 6.36
C THR A 8 7.15 0.22 5.12
N ASP A 9 6.59 -0.98 5.27
CA ASP A 9 5.68 -1.53 4.26
C ASP A 9 4.35 -0.76 4.27
N SER A 10 3.63 -0.80 3.15
CA SER A 10 2.37 -0.09 2.98
C SER A 10 1.21 -0.68 3.77
N GLY A 11 1.37 -1.93 4.23
CA GLY A 11 0.35 -2.74 4.89
C GLY A 11 -0.57 -3.49 3.91
N GLY A 12 -0.46 -3.25 2.59
CA GLY A 12 -1.30 -3.89 1.58
C GLY A 12 -1.24 -5.42 1.61
N PHE A 13 -0.04 -5.97 1.79
CA PHE A 13 0.16 -7.43 1.89
C PHE A 13 -0.40 -8.04 3.19
N GLN A 14 -0.30 -7.32 4.32
CA GLN A 14 -0.86 -7.79 5.59
C GLN A 14 -2.39 -7.79 5.55
N VAL A 15 -2.98 -6.77 4.94
CA VAL A 15 -4.42 -6.75 4.67
C VAL A 15 -4.81 -7.96 3.80
N PHE A 16 -4.08 -8.24 2.71
CA PHE A 16 -4.34 -9.40 1.85
C PHE A 16 -4.27 -10.74 2.59
N SER A 17 -3.20 -10.96 3.37
CA SER A 17 -2.90 -12.24 4.03
C SER A 17 -3.77 -12.55 5.25
N LEU A 18 -4.29 -11.54 5.96
CA LEU A 18 -5.03 -11.73 7.21
C LEU A 18 -6.52 -12.02 7.03
N ALA A 19 -7.07 -11.90 5.82
CA ALA A 19 -8.50 -11.80 5.67
C ALA A 19 -9.08 -12.73 4.62
N ARG A 20 -9.71 -13.80 5.13
CA ARG A 20 -10.79 -14.51 4.45
C ARG A 20 -11.96 -13.59 4.02
N LEU A 21 -11.97 -12.30 4.42
CA LEU A 21 -13.06 -11.34 4.21
C LEU A 21 -12.57 -9.95 3.72
N ASN A 22 -11.59 -9.91 2.82
CA ASN A 22 -11.22 -8.64 2.18
C ASN A 22 -12.21 -8.26 1.09
N LYS A 23 -12.64 -6.99 1.11
CA LYS A 23 -13.31 -6.37 -0.04
C LYS A 23 -12.42 -5.27 -0.59
N ILE A 24 -11.81 -5.55 -1.74
CA ILE A 24 -10.97 -4.60 -2.47
C ILE A 24 -11.85 -3.84 -3.46
N SER A 25 -11.78 -2.52 -3.41
CA SER A 25 -12.36 -1.61 -4.40
C SER A 25 -11.28 -0.68 -4.94
N ASP A 26 -11.62 0.19 -5.90
CA ASP A 26 -10.66 1.18 -6.39
C ASP A 26 -10.36 2.27 -5.34
N ASP A 27 -11.21 2.41 -4.33
CA ASP A 27 -11.01 3.37 -3.23
C ASP A 27 -10.03 2.87 -2.17
N GLY A 28 -9.96 1.56 -1.95
CA GLY A 28 -9.14 0.95 -0.92
C GLY A 28 -9.57 -0.47 -0.58
N VAL A 29 -9.25 -0.92 0.62
CA VAL A 29 -9.54 -2.27 1.13
C VAL A 29 -10.28 -2.19 2.45
N ASN A 30 -11.42 -2.87 2.54
CA ASN A 30 -12.07 -3.16 3.81
C ASN A 30 -11.60 -4.52 4.31
N PHE A 31 -11.21 -4.58 5.59
CA PHE A 31 -10.83 -5.82 6.26
C PHE A 31 -11.32 -5.84 7.70
N GLN A 32 -11.29 -7.03 8.28
CA GLN A 32 -11.64 -7.25 9.67
C GLN A 32 -10.36 -7.55 10.47
N SER A 33 -10.17 -6.85 11.59
CA SER A 33 -9.07 -7.09 12.52
C SER A 33 -9.15 -8.50 13.08
N HIS A 34 -8.03 -9.21 13.05
CA HIS A 34 -7.90 -10.55 13.64
C HIS A 34 -7.74 -10.51 15.17
N LEU A 35 -7.48 -9.33 15.75
CA LEU A 35 -7.28 -9.15 17.19
C LEU A 35 -8.62 -9.04 17.94
N ASP A 36 -9.59 -8.32 17.37
CA ASP A 36 -10.84 -7.97 18.04
C ASP A 36 -12.09 -8.04 17.14
N GLY A 37 -11.93 -8.36 15.86
CA GLY A 37 -13.05 -8.45 14.91
C GLY A 37 -13.58 -7.09 14.44
N SER A 38 -12.93 -5.98 14.76
CA SER A 38 -13.34 -4.65 14.31
C SER A 38 -13.14 -4.49 12.80
N SER A 39 -13.99 -3.68 12.14
CA SER A 39 -13.88 -3.42 10.70
C SER A 39 -13.05 -2.16 10.46
N HIS A 40 -12.08 -2.27 9.56
CA HIS A 40 -11.21 -1.17 9.17
C HIS A 40 -11.22 -0.97 7.66
N PHE A 41 -11.05 0.28 7.25
CA PHE A 41 -10.85 0.65 5.86
C PHE A 41 -9.45 1.24 5.70
N PHE A 42 -8.68 0.67 4.77
CA PHE A 42 -7.35 1.15 4.40
C PHE A 42 -7.39 1.65 2.96
N ASN A 43 -6.75 2.78 2.69
CA ASN A 43 -6.64 3.35 1.36
C ASN A 43 -5.23 3.94 1.15
N PRO A 44 -4.87 4.34 -0.08
CA PRO A 44 -3.59 4.96 -0.37
C PRO A 44 -3.24 6.14 0.54
N GLU A 45 -4.18 7.05 0.79
CA GLU A 45 -3.94 8.27 1.58
C GLU A 45 -3.64 7.94 3.05
N LEU A 46 -4.45 7.08 3.67
CA LEU A 46 -4.26 6.65 5.06
C LEU A 46 -2.95 5.88 5.22
N SER A 47 -2.57 5.04 4.25
CA SER A 47 -1.27 4.35 4.26
C SER A 47 -0.12 5.37 4.24
N MET A 48 -0.20 6.40 3.39
CA MET A 48 0.82 7.44 3.31
C MET A 48 0.89 8.29 4.57
N GLU A 49 -0.27 8.61 5.17
CA GLU A 49 -0.41 9.33 6.44
C GLU A 49 0.26 8.58 7.58
N ILE A 50 -0.11 7.31 7.79
CA ILE A 50 0.44 6.45 8.84
C ILE A 50 1.96 6.33 8.68
N GLN A 51 2.44 6.02 7.48
CA GLN A 51 3.88 5.92 7.22
C GLN A 51 4.60 7.27 7.38
N ARG A 52 3.91 8.40 7.18
CA ARG A 52 4.43 9.74 7.51
C ARG A 52 4.64 9.83 9.00
N TYR A 53 3.59 9.59 9.80
CA TYR A 53 3.66 9.65 11.26
C TYR A 53 4.65 8.66 11.90
N LEU A 54 4.92 7.53 11.26
CA LEU A 54 5.95 6.59 11.72
C LEU A 54 7.38 7.10 11.47
N GLY A 55 7.58 8.14 10.67
CA GLY A 55 8.88 8.78 10.45
C GLY A 55 9.89 7.95 9.66
N SER A 56 9.45 7.00 8.84
CA SER A 56 10.34 6.12 8.08
C SER A 56 11.12 6.85 6.99
N ASP A 57 12.38 6.49 6.74
CA ASP A 57 13.19 7.06 5.66
C ASP A 57 12.72 6.61 4.29
N ILE A 58 12.24 5.37 4.19
CA ILE A 58 11.61 4.81 2.99
C ILE A 58 10.19 4.35 3.33
N ILE A 59 9.26 4.70 2.46
CA ILE A 59 7.84 4.40 2.60
C ILE A 59 7.36 3.71 1.32
N MET A 60 6.69 2.58 1.48
CA MET A 60 6.24 1.77 0.36
C MET A 60 4.86 2.25 -0.08
N ALA A 61 4.66 2.36 -1.40
CA ALA A 61 3.36 2.70 -1.96
C ALA A 61 2.30 1.65 -1.62
N PHE A 62 1.06 2.09 -1.42
CA PHE A 62 -0.07 1.17 -1.26
C PHE A 62 -0.36 0.44 -2.57
N ASP A 63 -0.46 -0.88 -2.52
CA ASP A 63 -0.59 -1.75 -3.68
C ASP A 63 -1.61 -2.87 -3.44
N GLU A 64 -2.00 -3.52 -4.53
CA GLU A 64 -2.76 -4.76 -4.49
C GLU A 64 -1.86 -5.91 -4.93
N CYS A 65 -1.56 -6.81 -4.00
CA CYS A 65 -0.84 -8.04 -4.28
C CYS A 65 -1.83 -9.16 -4.64
N PRO A 66 -1.95 -9.58 -5.91
CA PRO A 66 -2.81 -10.69 -6.29
C PRO A 66 -2.23 -12.03 -5.80
N SER A 67 -3.10 -13.04 -5.66
CA SER A 67 -2.66 -14.41 -5.35
C SER A 67 -1.68 -14.93 -6.40
N GLY A 68 -0.74 -15.80 -6.00
CA GLY A 68 0.20 -16.47 -6.92
C GLY A 68 -0.50 -17.30 -8.00
N ASP A 69 -1.68 -17.84 -7.70
CA ASP A 69 -2.50 -18.63 -8.63
C ASP A 69 -3.56 -17.78 -9.36
N ALA A 70 -3.49 -16.45 -9.27
CA ALA A 70 -4.47 -15.55 -9.88
C ALA A 70 -4.46 -15.65 -11.41
N SER A 71 -5.65 -15.53 -12.02
CA SER A 71 -5.78 -15.49 -13.47
C SER A 71 -5.08 -14.26 -14.06
N LYS A 72 -4.66 -14.33 -15.33
CA LYS A 72 -4.05 -13.18 -16.04
C LYS A 72 -4.94 -11.93 -15.96
N SER A 73 -6.27 -12.08 -16.07
CA SER A 73 -7.21 -10.96 -15.97
C SER A 73 -7.28 -10.35 -14.58
N ASP A 74 -7.15 -11.15 -13.52
CA ASP A 74 -7.12 -10.63 -12.15
C ASP A 74 -5.81 -9.91 -11.86
N VAL A 75 -4.68 -10.46 -12.33
CA VAL A 75 -3.38 -9.79 -12.23
C VAL A 75 -3.38 -8.47 -13.01
N GLN A 76 -3.96 -8.42 -14.22
CA GLN A 76 -4.13 -7.17 -14.97
C GLN A 76 -4.96 -6.13 -14.21
N ARG A 77 -6.03 -6.56 -13.50
CA ARG A 77 -6.84 -5.69 -12.66
C ARG A 77 -6.03 -5.13 -11.49
N ALA A 78 -5.25 -5.98 -10.81
CA ALA A 78 -4.38 -5.58 -9.71
C ALA A 78 -3.28 -4.61 -10.15
N VAL A 79 -2.67 -4.83 -11.31
CA VAL A 79 -1.70 -3.90 -11.91
C VAL A 79 -2.34 -2.55 -12.21
N LYS A 80 -3.54 -2.54 -12.81
CA LYS A 80 -4.27 -1.30 -13.09
C LYS A 80 -4.59 -0.54 -11.80
N ARG A 81 -5.05 -1.24 -10.76
CA ARG A 81 -5.38 -0.64 -9.47
C ARG A 81 -4.15 -0.10 -8.74
N THR A 82 -3.08 -0.89 -8.67
CA THR A 82 -1.78 -0.47 -8.11
C THR A 82 -1.25 0.78 -8.83
N SER A 83 -1.40 0.85 -10.16
CA SER A 83 -1.01 2.02 -10.96
C SER A 83 -1.86 3.27 -10.69
N LEU A 84 -3.12 3.11 -10.28
CA LEU A 84 -3.98 4.21 -9.83
C LEU A 84 -3.62 4.63 -8.41
N TRP A 85 -3.36 3.68 -7.52
CA TRP A 85 -3.04 3.92 -6.12
C TRP A 85 -1.68 4.61 -5.92
N ILE A 86 -0.66 4.28 -6.71
CA ILE A 86 0.62 5.00 -6.65
C ILE A 86 0.45 6.50 -6.96
N LYS A 87 -0.42 6.86 -7.91
CA LYS A 87 -0.71 8.27 -8.22
C LYS A 87 -1.39 8.98 -7.05
N ARG A 88 -2.30 8.28 -6.36
CA ARG A 88 -2.93 8.79 -5.13
C ARG A 88 -1.90 8.97 -4.00
N CYS A 89 -0.98 8.02 -3.83
CA CYS A 89 0.12 8.15 -2.88
C CYS A 89 0.98 9.39 -3.17
N GLN A 90 1.41 9.55 -4.44
CA GLN A 90 2.21 10.70 -4.87
C GLN A 90 1.46 12.03 -4.65
N ASN A 91 0.19 12.09 -5.03
CA ASN A 91 -0.64 13.28 -4.83
C ASN A 91 -0.79 13.62 -3.34
N TYR A 92 -1.02 12.62 -2.49
CA TYR A 92 -1.09 12.84 -1.04
C TYR A 92 0.22 13.43 -0.50
N LEU A 93 1.37 12.81 -0.82
CA LEU A 93 2.67 13.30 -0.36
C LEU A 93 3.06 14.68 -0.95
N GLY A 94 2.61 14.99 -2.16
CA GLY A 94 2.85 16.29 -2.79
C GLY A 94 2.00 17.42 -2.21
N ASN A 95 0.84 17.10 -1.65
CA ASN A 95 -0.10 18.06 -1.07
C ASN A 95 -0.01 18.18 0.45
N ASN A 96 0.81 17.36 1.12
CA ASN A 96 0.99 17.36 2.57
C ASN A 96 2.47 17.54 2.91
N GLU A 97 2.76 18.48 3.80
CA GLU A 97 4.14 18.78 4.19
C GLU A 97 4.77 17.64 5.01
N SER A 98 6.10 17.53 4.93
CA SER A 98 6.85 16.61 5.78
C SER A 98 6.68 16.98 7.24
N LEU A 99 6.42 15.98 8.10
CA LEU A 99 6.35 16.16 9.55
C LEU A 99 7.73 16.24 10.22
N TYR A 100 8.79 15.92 9.47
CA TYR A 100 10.15 15.82 9.97
C TYR A 100 11.12 16.64 9.14
N ASN A 101 12.29 16.92 9.72
CA ASN A 101 13.38 17.65 9.07
C ASN A 101 14.22 16.77 8.12
N TRP A 102 13.79 15.55 7.81
CA TRP A 102 14.34 14.71 6.76
C TRP A 102 13.27 14.34 5.74
N SER A 103 13.69 14.04 4.52
CA SER A 103 12.82 13.55 3.47
C SER A 103 12.54 12.06 3.65
N GLN A 104 11.29 11.68 3.38
CA GLN A 104 10.87 10.28 3.33
C GLN A 104 10.66 9.89 1.86
N THR A 105 11.29 8.81 1.40
CA THR A 105 11.34 8.43 -0.02
C THR A 105 10.26 7.41 -0.35
N LEU A 106 9.39 7.71 -1.33
CA LEU A 106 8.35 6.80 -1.81
C LEU A 106 8.93 5.76 -2.78
N PHE A 107 8.77 4.48 -2.46
CA PHE A 107 9.11 3.38 -3.36
C PHE A 107 7.84 2.79 -4.01
N PRO A 108 7.77 2.72 -5.35
CA PRO A 108 6.67 2.04 -6.03
C PRO A 108 6.80 0.52 -5.92
N ILE A 109 5.68 -0.18 -5.99
CA ILE A 109 5.64 -1.65 -6.06
C ILE A 109 5.20 -2.05 -7.46
N VAL A 110 6.07 -2.75 -8.17
CA VAL A 110 5.80 -3.27 -9.51
C VAL A 110 5.03 -4.58 -9.36
N GLN A 111 3.81 -4.60 -9.90
CA GLN A 111 2.97 -5.79 -9.98
C GLN A 111 3.02 -6.40 -11.39
N GLY A 112 2.47 -7.61 -11.55
CA GLY A 112 2.42 -8.31 -12.85
C GLY A 112 2.52 -9.84 -12.74
N GLY A 113 2.86 -10.36 -11.55
CA GLY A 113 3.00 -11.79 -11.32
C GLY A 113 3.99 -12.41 -12.32
N VAL A 114 3.60 -13.56 -12.88
CA VAL A 114 4.38 -14.26 -13.92
C VAL A 114 4.00 -13.84 -15.35
N PHE A 115 3.11 -12.87 -15.50
CA PHE A 115 2.58 -12.47 -16.79
C PHE A 115 3.31 -11.24 -17.33
N PHE A 116 3.64 -11.30 -18.61
CA PHE A 116 4.02 -10.10 -19.34
C PHE A 116 2.75 -9.34 -19.74
N LEU A 117 2.60 -8.15 -19.16
CA LEU A 117 1.45 -7.27 -19.32
C LEU A 117 1.95 -5.97 -19.97
N ILE A 118 1.96 -5.92 -21.29
CA ILE A 118 2.09 -4.69 -22.06
C ILE A 118 0.76 -4.37 -22.72
#